data_AF-A0A2G6NVS9-F1
#
_entry.id   AF-A0A2G6NVS9-F1
#
_cell.length_a   1.000
_cell.length_b   1.000
_cell.length_c   1.000
_cell.angle_alpha   90.00
_cell.angle_beta   90.00
_cell.angle_gamma   90.00
#
_symmetry.space_group_name_H-M   'P 1'
#
loop_
_entity.id
_entity.type
_entity.pdbx_description
1 polymer ?
#
loop_
_entity_poly.entity_id
_entity_poly.type
_entity_poly.pdbx_seq_one_letter_code
_entity_poly.pdbx_strand_id
1 'polypeptide(L)'
;MATAARLLNKQHKDVLDLNFGCPAKKVVKKCGGSALLADVPLLEKIVRDVMAASDAPVTAKIRTGWDDGSVNYREVGLLLQEAGVPWVTMHGRTRAQKYTGVANWDHIADLVEALDIPVIGNGDVVDGAGYERMTRHTRCHGVMVGRGAIGNPWIFARMRAVDEGVPPPVIDFAEMCRVTIDHIRLEVALRGEKTGGYVVRKHIAKCFKGYRGAAHLRRRLFSTEDPEAMIATLEEAAAAGDPRVPDESALPPVGEG
;
A
#
# COMPACT_ATOMS: atom_id res chain seq x y z
N MET A 1 -20.29 9.25 12.27
CA MET A 1 -18.94 8.64 12.44
C MET A 1 -18.52 8.57 13.90
N ALA A 2 -18.79 9.59 14.73
CA ALA A 2 -18.51 9.55 16.17
C ALA A 2 -18.98 8.27 16.90
N THR A 3 -20.19 7.78 16.61
CA THR A 3 -20.67 6.51 17.19
C THR A 3 -19.75 5.32 16.86
N ALA A 4 -19.20 5.26 15.64
CA ALA A 4 -18.25 4.23 15.27
C ALA A 4 -16.93 4.38 16.06
N ALA A 5 -16.44 5.61 16.26
CA ALA A 5 -15.27 5.86 17.11
C ALA A 5 -15.49 5.35 18.55
N ARG A 6 -16.63 5.67 19.17
CA ARG A 6 -16.97 5.17 20.52
C ARG A 6 -17.04 3.65 20.61
N LEU A 7 -17.56 3.00 19.56
CA LEU A 7 -17.58 1.53 19.51
C LEU A 7 -16.17 0.96 19.43
N LEU A 8 -15.30 1.60 18.66
CA LEU A 8 -13.90 1.19 18.49
C LEU A 8 -13.05 1.46 19.73
N ASN A 9 -13.46 2.34 20.65
CA ASN A 9 -12.74 2.56 21.93
C ASN A 9 -12.55 1.27 22.74
N LYS A 10 -13.44 0.30 22.60
CA LYS A 10 -13.35 -1.02 23.25
C LYS A 10 -12.25 -1.93 22.68
N GLN A 11 -11.67 -1.56 21.54
CA GLN A 11 -10.61 -2.30 20.87
C GLN A 11 -9.29 -1.55 20.99
N HIS A 12 -8.20 -2.29 21.21
CA HIS A 12 -6.87 -1.73 21.13
C HIS A 12 -6.58 -1.26 19.70
N LYS A 13 -6.12 -0.02 19.57
CA LYS A 13 -5.69 0.61 18.32
C LYS A 13 -4.75 1.76 18.68
N ASP A 14 -3.67 1.89 17.94
CA ASP A 14 -2.74 3.00 18.13
C ASP A 14 -3.31 4.31 17.56
N VAL A 15 -4.13 4.21 16.51
CA VAL A 15 -4.64 5.34 15.73
C VAL A 15 -6.02 5.02 15.15
N LEU A 16 -6.86 6.05 14.97
CA LEU A 16 -8.08 6.00 14.17
C LEU A 16 -7.94 6.91 12.93
N ASP A 17 -7.92 6.36 11.71
CA ASP A 17 -7.77 7.15 10.47
C ASP A 17 -9.12 7.43 9.78
N LEU A 18 -9.34 8.70 9.42
CA LEU A 18 -10.51 9.18 8.69
C LEU A 18 -10.27 9.13 7.18
N ASN A 19 -11.12 8.38 6.47
CA ASN A 19 -11.03 8.28 5.02
C ASN A 19 -11.79 9.41 4.32
N PHE A 20 -11.04 10.37 3.78
CA PHE A 20 -11.52 11.42 2.88
C PHE A 20 -10.94 11.27 1.46
N GLY A 21 -10.50 10.06 1.08
CA GLY A 21 -9.78 9.83 -0.17
C GLY A 21 -10.43 8.81 -1.12
N CYS A 22 -11.39 8.01 -0.68
CA CYS A 22 -11.94 6.92 -1.49
C CYS A 22 -12.84 7.41 -2.64
N PRO A 23 -12.50 7.15 -3.93
CA PRO A 23 -13.29 7.60 -5.07
C PRO A 23 -14.39 6.60 -5.48
N ALA A 24 -14.52 5.47 -4.78
CA ALA A 24 -15.41 4.38 -5.18
C ALA A 24 -16.88 4.83 -5.19
N LYS A 25 -17.61 4.52 -6.28
CA LYS A 25 -19.00 4.95 -6.48
C LYS A 25 -19.91 4.61 -5.28
N LYS A 26 -19.75 3.42 -4.69
CA LYS A 26 -20.57 2.97 -3.55
C LYS A 26 -20.34 3.77 -2.26
N VAL A 27 -19.13 4.32 -2.09
CA VAL A 27 -18.76 5.14 -0.92
C VAL A 27 -19.21 6.58 -1.14
N VAL A 28 -18.87 7.14 -2.31
CA VAL A 28 -19.23 8.51 -2.70
C VAL A 28 -20.74 8.74 -2.72
N LYS A 29 -21.53 7.77 -3.22
CA LYS A 29 -23.02 7.87 -3.23
C LYS A 29 -23.65 7.99 -1.84
N LYS A 30 -22.92 7.63 -0.78
CA LYS A 30 -23.36 7.74 0.62
C LYS A 30 -22.71 8.95 1.32
N CYS A 31 -22.21 9.91 0.56
CA CYS A 31 -21.47 11.09 1.05
C CYS A 31 -20.24 10.72 1.90
N GLY A 32 -19.61 9.58 1.62
CA GLY A 32 -18.38 9.15 2.29
C GLY A 32 -17.14 9.31 1.40
N GLY A 33 -15.96 9.09 2.00
CA GLY A 33 -14.70 9.14 1.27
C GLY A 33 -14.43 10.53 0.71
N SER A 34 -13.95 10.60 -0.52
CA SER A 34 -13.60 11.89 -1.15
C SER A 34 -14.80 12.76 -1.52
N ALA A 35 -16.04 12.32 -1.29
CA ALA A 35 -17.22 13.18 -1.41
C ALA A 35 -17.18 14.34 -0.39
N LEU A 36 -16.58 14.12 0.77
CA LEU A 36 -16.46 15.12 1.82
C LEU A 36 -15.48 16.24 1.45
N LEU A 37 -14.62 16.05 0.44
CA LEU A 37 -13.79 17.13 -0.09
C LEU A 37 -14.60 18.18 -0.85
N ALA A 38 -15.84 17.88 -1.25
CA ALA A 38 -16.76 18.85 -1.87
C ALA A 38 -17.67 19.55 -0.85
N ASP A 39 -17.62 19.15 0.43
CA ASP A 39 -18.42 19.71 1.52
C ASP A 39 -17.54 19.85 2.77
N VAL A 40 -16.68 20.86 2.73
CA VAL A 40 -15.69 21.17 3.78
C VAL A 40 -16.36 21.42 5.15
N PRO A 41 -17.49 22.14 5.25
CA PRO A 41 -18.19 22.30 6.54
C PRO A 41 -18.65 20.96 7.14
N LEU A 42 -19.17 20.04 6.32
CA LEU A 42 -19.53 18.71 6.81
C LEU A 42 -18.30 17.89 7.22
N LEU A 43 -17.20 17.98 6.46
CA LEU A 43 -15.92 17.36 6.81
C LEU A 43 -15.45 17.83 8.18
N GLU A 44 -15.44 19.14 8.43
CA GLU A 44 -15.06 19.74 9.71
C GLU A 44 -15.88 19.18 10.86
N LYS A 45 -17.21 19.21 10.71
CA LYS A 45 -18.13 18.69 11.70
C LYS A 45 -17.81 17.22 12.02
N ILE A 46 -17.58 16.40 11.00
CA ILE A 46 -17.23 14.99 11.16
C ILE A 46 -15.92 14.82 11.93
N VAL A 47 -14.88 15.58 11.58
CA VAL A 47 -13.57 15.50 12.22
C VAL A 47 -13.70 15.85 13.70
N ARG A 48 -14.30 17.00 14.02
CA ARG A 48 -14.49 17.44 15.42
C ARG A 48 -15.32 16.44 16.23
N ASP A 49 -16.42 15.93 15.66
CA ASP A 49 -17.27 14.94 16.32
C ASP A 49 -16.52 13.61 16.60
N VAL A 50 -15.62 13.19 15.70
CA VAL A 50 -14.84 11.96 15.86
C VAL A 50 -13.68 12.16 16.83
N MET A 51 -12.96 13.29 16.74
CA MET A 51 -11.92 13.69 17.69
C MET A 51 -12.46 13.67 19.12
N ALA A 52 -13.64 14.26 19.36
CA ALA A 52 -14.27 14.29 20.67
C ALA A 52 -14.77 12.92 21.17
N ALA A 53 -14.80 11.90 20.31
CA ALA A 53 -15.37 10.59 20.63
C ALA A 53 -14.32 9.46 20.69
N SER A 54 -13.10 9.70 20.20
CA SER A 54 -12.04 8.69 20.11
C SER A 54 -11.10 8.80 21.30
N ASP A 55 -10.77 7.66 21.92
CA ASP A 55 -9.74 7.61 22.97
C ASP A 55 -8.32 7.44 22.40
N ALA A 56 -8.21 7.29 21.06
CA ALA A 56 -6.95 7.18 20.33
C ALA A 56 -6.74 8.40 19.41
N PRO A 57 -5.50 8.78 19.09
CA PRO A 57 -5.20 9.83 18.11
C PRO A 57 -5.96 9.61 16.80
N VAL A 58 -6.63 10.66 16.31
CA VAL A 58 -7.39 10.58 15.05
C VAL A 58 -6.62 11.28 13.95
N THR A 59 -6.42 10.57 12.84
CA THR A 59 -5.69 11.07 11.66
C THR A 59 -6.61 11.11 10.45
N ALA A 60 -6.14 11.70 9.36
CA ALA A 60 -6.93 11.79 8.15
C ALA A 60 -6.12 11.52 6.89
N LYS A 61 -6.75 10.80 5.96
CA LYS A 61 -6.23 10.56 4.63
C LYS A 61 -7.08 11.23 3.56
N ILE A 62 -6.48 12.18 2.84
CA ILE A 62 -7.14 13.02 1.83
C ILE A 62 -6.63 12.73 0.40
N ARG A 63 -7.27 13.39 -0.56
CA ARG A 63 -6.84 13.56 -1.95
C ARG A 63 -6.61 15.05 -2.22
N THR A 64 -6.04 15.37 -3.39
CA THR A 64 -5.87 16.76 -3.87
C THR A 64 -7.18 17.57 -3.89
N GLY A 65 -8.31 16.91 -4.12
CA GLY A 65 -9.62 17.56 -4.24
C GLY A 65 -10.60 16.65 -4.95
N TRP A 66 -11.74 17.20 -5.35
CA TRP A 66 -12.78 16.43 -6.06
C TRP A 66 -12.41 16.17 -7.53
N ASP A 67 -12.00 17.22 -8.23
CA ASP A 67 -11.50 17.21 -9.60
C ASP A 67 -10.49 18.36 -9.78
N ASP A 68 -9.98 18.53 -10.99
CA ASP A 68 -8.91 19.50 -11.26
C ASP A 68 -9.42 20.95 -11.20
N GLY A 69 -10.74 21.19 -11.26
CA GLY A 69 -11.35 22.51 -11.02
C GLY A 69 -11.72 22.77 -9.56
N SER A 70 -11.68 21.73 -8.72
CA SER A 70 -12.08 21.75 -7.31
C SER A 70 -10.96 21.21 -6.42
N VAL A 71 -9.78 21.81 -6.54
CA VAL A 71 -8.58 21.51 -5.75
C VAL A 71 -8.63 22.31 -4.45
N ASN A 72 -8.61 21.62 -3.31
CA ASN A 72 -8.75 22.25 -1.98
C ASN A 72 -7.95 21.57 -0.87
N TYR A 73 -6.93 20.78 -1.21
CA TYR A 73 -6.11 20.07 -0.21
C TYR A 73 -5.48 20.99 0.84
N ARG A 74 -5.15 22.25 0.49
CA ARG A 74 -4.56 23.22 1.42
C ARG A 74 -5.58 23.70 2.46
N GLU A 75 -6.78 24.08 2.01
CA GLU A 75 -7.90 24.44 2.89
C GLU A 75 -8.23 23.28 3.84
N VAL A 76 -8.40 22.07 3.29
CA VAL A 76 -8.72 20.87 4.07
C VAL A 76 -7.59 20.51 5.03
N GLY A 77 -6.32 20.64 4.61
CA GLY A 77 -5.16 20.37 5.46
C GLY A 77 -5.07 21.29 6.67
N LEU A 78 -5.22 22.60 6.46
CA LEU A 78 -5.20 23.60 7.54
C LEU A 78 -6.34 23.37 8.52
N LEU A 79 -7.54 23.07 8.01
CA LEU A 79 -8.69 22.73 8.83
C LEU A 79 -8.44 21.48 9.69
N LEU A 80 -7.83 20.43 9.13
CA LEU A 80 -7.48 19.23 9.88
C LEU A 80 -6.45 19.54 10.98
N GLN A 81 -5.45 20.37 10.68
CA GLN A 81 -4.49 20.85 11.67
C GLN A 81 -5.16 21.63 12.80
N GLU A 82 -6.04 22.59 12.48
CA GLU A 82 -6.80 23.36 13.46
C GLU A 82 -7.75 22.49 14.31
N ALA A 83 -8.24 21.39 13.74
CA ALA A 83 -9.04 20.42 14.46
C ALA A 83 -8.23 19.51 15.39
N GLY A 84 -6.88 19.61 15.37
CA GLY A 84 -5.97 18.87 16.24
C GLY A 84 -5.54 17.50 15.70
N VAL A 85 -5.69 17.25 14.41
CA VAL A 85 -5.17 16.03 13.77
C VAL A 85 -3.63 16.04 13.84
N PRO A 86 -2.97 14.95 14.31
CA PRO A 86 -1.53 14.95 14.50
C PRO A 86 -0.72 14.73 13.22
N TRP A 87 -1.32 14.19 12.15
CA TRP A 87 -0.72 14.16 10.80
C TRP A 87 -1.78 13.91 9.72
N VAL A 88 -1.46 14.32 8.49
CA VAL A 88 -2.31 14.11 7.32
C VAL A 88 -1.61 13.25 6.28
N THR A 89 -2.30 12.25 5.74
CA THR A 89 -1.82 11.51 4.56
C THR A 89 -2.47 12.04 3.29
N MET A 90 -1.70 12.47 2.30
CA MET A 90 -2.24 12.99 1.05
C MET A 90 -1.92 12.09 -0.13
N HIS A 91 -2.96 11.63 -0.84
CA HIS A 91 -2.79 11.08 -2.17
C HIS A 91 -2.75 12.21 -3.21
N GLY A 92 -1.68 12.33 -3.99
CA GLY A 92 -1.48 13.39 -5.00
C GLY A 92 -2.36 13.29 -6.27
N ARG A 93 -3.59 12.80 -6.16
CA ARG A 93 -4.56 12.78 -7.26
C ARG A 93 -5.89 13.31 -6.76
N THR A 94 -6.65 13.93 -7.64
CA THR A 94 -8.05 14.26 -7.38
C THR A 94 -8.91 13.01 -7.33
N ARG A 95 -10.15 13.11 -6.83
CA ARG A 95 -11.10 12.00 -6.85
C ARG A 95 -11.41 11.58 -8.29
N ALA A 96 -11.61 12.53 -9.20
CA ALA A 96 -12.00 12.29 -10.60
C ALA A 96 -10.97 11.42 -11.34
N GLN A 97 -9.69 11.68 -11.11
CA GLN A 97 -8.58 10.90 -11.66
C GLN A 97 -8.57 9.44 -11.18
N LYS A 98 -9.15 9.12 -10.02
CA LYS A 98 -9.11 7.77 -9.42
C LYS A 98 -7.67 7.22 -9.34
N TYR A 99 -7.29 6.40 -10.32
CA TYR A 99 -6.01 5.71 -10.46
C TYR A 99 -5.36 5.95 -11.83
N THR A 100 -5.91 6.82 -12.66
CA THR A 100 -5.36 7.22 -13.97
C THR A 100 -4.44 8.43 -13.81
N GLY A 101 -3.68 8.76 -14.86
CA GLY A 101 -2.69 9.84 -14.81
C GLY A 101 -1.55 9.54 -13.83
N VAL A 102 -0.79 10.57 -13.50
CA VAL A 102 0.33 10.52 -12.53
C VAL A 102 -0.09 11.29 -11.28
N ALA A 103 0.29 10.78 -10.09
CA ALA A 103 0.11 11.55 -8.87
C ALA A 103 0.99 12.82 -8.93
N ASN A 104 0.35 13.98 -8.79
CA ASN A 104 1.03 15.26 -8.70
C ASN A 104 1.67 15.38 -7.30
N TRP A 105 3.00 15.27 -7.27
CA TRP A 105 3.79 15.37 -6.06
C TRP A 105 4.08 16.82 -5.66
N ASP A 106 3.95 17.79 -6.57
CA ASP A 106 4.08 19.22 -6.25
C ASP A 106 3.00 19.66 -5.25
N HIS A 107 1.77 19.15 -5.40
CA HIS A 107 0.71 19.40 -4.40
C HIS A 107 1.01 18.80 -3.02
N ILE A 108 1.79 17.70 -2.97
CA ILE A 108 2.22 17.12 -1.68
C ILE A 108 3.31 18.01 -1.07
N ALA A 109 4.27 18.49 -1.88
CA ALA A 109 5.31 19.42 -1.44
C ALA A 109 4.70 20.73 -0.91
N ASP A 110 3.75 21.31 -1.63
CA ASP A 110 3.01 22.50 -1.22
C ASP A 110 2.26 22.29 0.09
N LEU A 111 1.62 21.12 0.29
CA LEU A 111 0.96 20.81 1.55
C LEU A 111 1.95 20.63 2.72
N VAL A 112 3.12 20.04 2.47
CA VAL A 112 4.19 19.93 3.48
C VAL A 112 4.64 21.31 3.94
N GLU A 113 4.74 22.29 3.03
CA GLU A 113 5.12 23.67 3.36
C GLU A 113 3.99 24.45 4.06
N ALA A 114 2.74 24.09 3.80
CA ALA A 114 1.59 24.79 4.34
C ALA A 114 1.18 24.37 5.77
N LEU A 115 1.62 23.19 6.24
CA LEU A 115 1.21 22.64 7.54
C LEU A 115 2.38 22.58 8.52
N ASP A 116 2.06 22.80 9.80
CA ASP A 116 2.97 22.62 10.94
C ASP A 116 2.97 21.18 11.46
N ILE A 117 2.00 20.36 11.02
CA ILE A 117 1.92 18.94 11.34
C ILE A 117 2.54 18.07 10.23
N PRO A 118 3.01 16.86 10.57
CA PRO A 118 3.54 15.93 9.58
C PRO A 118 2.56 15.62 8.44
N VAL A 119 3.11 15.58 7.22
CA VAL A 119 2.42 15.16 6.00
C VAL A 119 3.04 13.87 5.48
N ILE A 120 2.20 12.86 5.25
CA ILE A 120 2.58 11.57 4.66
C ILE A 120 2.23 11.56 3.17
N GLY A 121 3.25 11.49 2.31
CA GLY A 121 3.10 11.45 0.87
C GLY A 121 2.56 10.11 0.36
N ASN A 122 1.64 10.14 -0.60
CA ASN A 122 1.08 8.93 -1.18
C ASN A 122 0.80 9.07 -2.69
N GLY A 123 1.20 8.06 -3.45
CA GLY A 123 0.90 7.97 -4.89
C GLY A 123 2.12 7.53 -5.68
N ASP A 124 1.95 6.48 -6.48
CA ASP A 124 2.90 6.01 -7.51
C ASP A 124 4.31 5.60 -7.06
N VAL A 125 4.53 5.43 -5.76
CA VAL A 125 5.73 4.78 -5.21
C VAL A 125 5.59 3.26 -5.32
N VAL A 126 6.51 2.61 -6.05
CA VAL A 126 6.50 1.16 -6.35
C VAL A 126 7.84 0.44 -6.08
N ASP A 127 8.89 1.18 -5.79
CA ASP A 127 10.23 0.69 -5.50
C ASP A 127 11.00 1.69 -4.61
N GLY A 128 12.24 1.34 -4.22
CA GLY A 128 13.11 2.20 -3.41
C GLY A 128 13.49 3.50 -4.11
N ALA A 129 13.76 3.47 -5.42
CA ALA A 129 14.07 4.68 -6.19
C ALA A 129 12.87 5.65 -6.25
N GLY A 130 11.65 5.14 -6.37
CA GLY A 130 10.42 5.93 -6.31
C GLY A 130 10.20 6.53 -4.93
N TYR A 131 10.55 5.81 -3.87
CA TYR A 131 10.54 6.33 -2.50
C TYR A 131 11.55 7.47 -2.33
N GLU A 132 12.80 7.28 -2.76
CA GLU A 132 13.85 8.30 -2.72
C GLU A 132 13.46 9.58 -3.49
N ARG A 133 12.87 9.43 -4.69
CA ARG A 133 12.37 10.58 -5.45
C ARG A 133 11.23 11.29 -4.72
N MET A 134 10.28 10.55 -4.15
CA MET A 134 9.16 11.12 -3.38
C MET A 134 9.66 11.94 -2.20
N THR A 135 10.54 11.39 -1.38
CA THR A 135 11.05 12.07 -0.17
C THR A 135 11.88 13.29 -0.53
N ARG A 136 12.78 13.19 -1.52
CA ARG A 136 13.58 14.33 -2.00
C ARG A 136 12.74 15.45 -2.59
N HIS A 137 11.75 15.11 -3.41
CA HIS A 137 10.93 16.10 -4.12
C HIS A 137 9.97 16.83 -3.18
N THR A 138 9.30 16.08 -2.31
CA THR A 138 8.20 16.63 -1.49
C THR A 138 8.62 17.04 -0.10
N ARG A 139 9.76 16.54 0.39
CA ARG A 139 10.18 16.66 1.80
C ARG A 139 9.10 16.15 2.79
N CYS A 140 8.21 15.26 2.35
CA CYS A 140 7.19 14.69 3.22
C CYS A 140 7.81 13.86 4.36
N HIS A 141 7.10 13.80 5.48
CA HIS A 141 7.57 13.22 6.74
C HIS A 141 7.48 11.69 6.77
N GLY A 142 6.87 11.11 5.74
CA GLY A 142 6.77 9.67 5.53
C GLY A 142 6.07 9.37 4.22
N VAL A 143 6.16 8.12 3.76
CA VAL A 143 5.56 7.69 2.50
C VAL A 143 4.66 6.49 2.73
N MET A 144 3.40 6.61 2.29
CA MET A 144 2.45 5.50 2.30
C MET A 144 2.47 4.79 0.95
N VAL A 145 2.70 3.48 0.96
CA VAL A 145 2.66 2.62 -0.24
C VAL A 145 1.39 1.77 -0.22
N GLY A 146 0.65 1.80 -1.34
CA GLY A 146 -0.51 0.94 -1.55
C GLY A 146 -0.23 -0.16 -2.57
N ARG A 147 -0.64 0.07 -3.83
CA ARG A 147 -0.53 -0.90 -4.93
C ARG A 147 0.89 -1.43 -5.17
N GLY A 148 1.93 -0.64 -4.88
CA GLY A 148 3.33 -1.02 -5.03
C GLY A 148 3.79 -2.15 -4.09
N ALA A 149 3.08 -2.35 -2.97
CA ALA A 149 3.38 -3.42 -2.01
C ALA A 149 2.65 -4.75 -2.33
N ILE A 150 1.62 -4.73 -3.18
CA ILE A 150 0.84 -5.93 -3.51
C ILE A 150 1.69 -6.87 -4.38
N GLY A 151 2.08 -8.00 -3.79
CA GLY A 151 3.02 -8.96 -4.39
C GLY A 151 4.47 -8.46 -4.37
N ASN A 152 4.78 -7.45 -3.55
CA ASN A 152 6.12 -6.91 -3.39
C ASN A 152 6.30 -6.36 -1.96
N PRO A 153 6.13 -7.20 -0.91
CA PRO A 153 6.29 -6.77 0.48
C PRO A 153 7.69 -6.22 0.78
N TRP A 154 8.72 -6.67 0.05
CA TRP A 154 10.09 -6.19 0.20
C TRP A 154 10.31 -4.72 -0.16
N ILE A 155 9.30 -4.03 -0.73
CA ILE A 155 9.39 -2.58 -0.94
C ILE A 155 9.74 -1.84 0.35
N PHE A 156 9.22 -2.26 1.50
CA PHE A 156 9.50 -1.61 2.79
C PHE A 156 10.96 -1.79 3.23
N ALA A 157 11.56 -2.96 2.96
CA ALA A 157 12.98 -3.19 3.22
C ALA A 157 13.86 -2.36 2.26
N ARG A 158 13.43 -2.18 1.01
CA ARG A 158 14.12 -1.30 0.04
C ARG A 158 14.01 0.18 0.40
N MET A 159 12.87 0.62 0.96
CA MET A 159 12.71 1.97 1.49
C MET A 159 13.67 2.20 2.67
N ARG A 160 13.71 1.25 3.62
CA ARG A 160 14.65 1.29 4.74
C ARG A 160 16.11 1.35 4.29
N ALA A 161 16.48 0.59 3.26
CA ALA A 161 17.83 0.63 2.71
C ALA A 161 18.19 2.02 2.14
N VAL A 162 17.23 2.74 1.55
CA VAL A 162 17.41 4.13 1.11
C VAL A 162 17.66 5.05 2.31
N ASP A 163 16.88 4.92 3.39
CA ASP A 163 17.05 5.74 4.59
C ASP A 163 18.40 5.49 5.28
N GLU A 164 18.85 4.24 5.30
CA GLU A 164 20.12 3.81 5.90
C GLU A 164 21.33 4.07 4.99
N GLY A 165 21.11 4.43 3.72
CA GLY A 165 22.18 4.64 2.74
C GLY A 165 22.93 3.36 2.36
N VAL A 166 22.28 2.20 2.45
CA VAL A 166 22.86 0.88 2.17
C VAL A 166 22.27 0.27 0.89
N PRO A 167 22.96 -0.70 0.26
CA PRO A 167 22.40 -1.42 -0.88
C PRO A 167 21.07 -2.09 -0.54
N PRO A 168 20.07 -2.07 -1.44
CA PRO A 168 18.79 -2.73 -1.20
C PRO A 168 18.98 -4.25 -1.11
N PRO A 169 18.11 -4.96 -0.36
CA PRO A 169 18.20 -6.41 -0.27
C PRO A 169 17.98 -7.06 -1.63
N VAL A 170 18.85 -8.01 -1.97
CA VAL A 170 18.65 -8.92 -3.09
C VAL A 170 17.63 -9.96 -2.66
N ILE A 171 16.51 -10.04 -3.39
CA ILE A 171 15.47 -11.02 -3.14
C ILE A 171 15.63 -12.12 -4.15
N ASP A 172 16.11 -13.28 -3.70
CA ASP A 172 16.23 -14.46 -4.53
C ASP A 172 14.89 -15.20 -4.67
N PHE A 173 14.88 -16.24 -5.51
CA PHE A 173 13.69 -17.00 -5.79
C PHE A 173 13.17 -17.80 -4.58
N ALA A 174 14.09 -18.34 -3.77
CA ALA A 174 13.74 -19.12 -2.59
C ALA A 174 13.04 -18.25 -1.53
N GLU A 175 13.55 -17.05 -1.28
CA GLU A 175 12.94 -16.08 -0.36
C GLU A 175 11.55 -15.65 -0.84
N MET A 176 11.36 -15.45 -2.14
CA MET A 176 10.02 -15.17 -2.67
C MET A 176 9.04 -16.31 -2.45
N CYS A 177 9.45 -17.56 -2.69
CA CYS A 177 8.63 -18.74 -2.40
C CYS A 177 8.30 -18.81 -0.91
N ARG A 178 9.31 -18.66 -0.04
CA ARG A 178 9.16 -18.70 1.43
C ARG A 178 8.15 -17.67 1.94
N VAL A 179 8.30 -16.40 1.56
CA VAL A 179 7.35 -15.33 1.96
C VAL A 179 5.95 -15.58 1.40
N THR A 180 5.85 -16.17 0.20
CA THR A 180 4.56 -16.52 -0.39
C THR A 180 3.89 -17.66 0.39
N ILE A 181 4.65 -18.68 0.80
CA ILE A 181 4.18 -19.78 1.67
C ILE A 181 3.68 -19.22 3.01
N ASP A 182 4.46 -18.35 3.65
CA ASP A 182 4.08 -17.73 4.92
C ASP A 182 2.76 -16.94 4.78
N HIS A 183 2.59 -16.21 3.68
CA HIS A 183 1.35 -15.48 3.41
C HIS A 183 0.15 -16.42 3.22
N ILE A 184 0.31 -17.56 2.53
CA ILE A 184 -0.74 -18.57 2.40
C ILE A 184 -1.14 -19.08 3.79
N ARG A 185 -0.16 -19.49 4.61
CA ARG A 185 -0.40 -19.99 5.97
C ARG A 185 -1.14 -18.97 6.84
N LEU A 186 -0.74 -17.70 6.78
CA LEU A 186 -1.37 -16.61 7.53
C LEU A 186 -2.83 -16.36 7.10
N GLU A 187 -3.11 -16.35 5.79
CA GLU A 187 -4.48 -16.16 5.30
C GLU A 187 -5.38 -17.36 5.64
N VAL A 188 -4.84 -18.59 5.60
CA VAL A 188 -5.54 -19.80 6.04
C VAL A 188 -5.83 -19.74 7.54
N ALA A 189 -4.86 -19.39 8.37
CA ALA A 189 -5.04 -19.26 9.82
C ALA A 189 -6.10 -18.19 10.15
N LEU A 190 -6.14 -17.09 9.39
CA LEU A 190 -7.07 -15.99 9.64
C LEU A 190 -8.50 -16.26 9.15
N ARG A 191 -8.66 -16.96 8.01
CA ARG A 191 -9.94 -17.04 7.28
C ARG A 191 -10.44 -18.46 7.03
N GLY A 192 -9.70 -19.47 7.46
CA GLY A 192 -9.91 -20.88 7.12
C GLY A 192 -9.41 -21.21 5.71
N GLU A 193 -9.22 -22.50 5.43
CA GLU A 193 -8.59 -23.03 4.21
C GLU A 193 -9.23 -22.48 2.92
N LYS A 194 -10.54 -22.65 2.77
CA LYS A 194 -11.28 -22.26 1.56
C LYS A 194 -11.17 -20.76 1.27
N THR A 195 -11.43 -19.92 2.27
CA THR A 195 -11.44 -18.47 2.07
C THR A 195 -10.03 -17.91 1.98
N GLY A 196 -9.12 -18.38 2.85
CA GLY A 196 -7.71 -17.98 2.86
C GLY A 196 -7.01 -18.32 1.55
N GLY A 197 -7.15 -19.57 1.10
CA GLY A 197 -6.62 -20.05 -0.17
C GLY A 197 -7.14 -19.27 -1.39
N TYR A 198 -8.40 -18.83 -1.39
CA TYR A 198 -8.94 -18.00 -2.47
C TYR A 198 -8.44 -16.55 -2.42
N VAL A 199 -8.43 -15.94 -1.23
CA VAL A 199 -8.07 -14.52 -1.04
C VAL A 199 -6.59 -14.28 -1.36
N VAL A 200 -5.70 -15.16 -0.89
CA VAL A 200 -4.24 -15.00 -1.04
C VAL A 200 -3.80 -14.89 -2.51
N ARG A 201 -4.54 -15.53 -3.44
CA ARG A 201 -4.27 -15.47 -4.90
C ARG A 201 -4.20 -14.04 -5.44
N LYS A 202 -5.02 -13.13 -4.89
CA LYS A 202 -5.04 -11.72 -5.29
C LYS A 202 -3.74 -10.99 -4.92
N HIS A 203 -3.10 -11.43 -3.84
CA HIS A 203 -1.86 -10.84 -3.34
C HIS A 203 -0.63 -11.44 -4.02
N ILE A 204 -0.64 -12.74 -4.30
CA ILE A 204 0.53 -13.46 -4.82
C ILE A 204 0.65 -13.45 -6.34
N ALA A 205 -0.41 -13.06 -7.07
CA ALA A 205 -0.43 -12.99 -8.53
C ALA A 205 0.72 -12.15 -9.13
N LYS A 206 1.26 -11.21 -8.37
CA LYS A 206 2.36 -10.32 -8.80
C LYS A 206 3.73 -10.68 -8.23
N CYS A 207 3.83 -11.57 -7.23
CA CYS A 207 5.08 -11.90 -6.55
C CYS A 207 6.20 -12.29 -7.52
N PHE A 208 5.90 -13.21 -8.44
CA PHE A 208 6.89 -13.79 -9.34
C PHE A 208 7.06 -13.01 -10.65
N LYS A 209 6.52 -11.80 -10.77
CA LYS A 209 6.64 -11.02 -12.02
C LYS A 209 8.12 -10.74 -12.32
N GLY A 210 8.57 -11.04 -13.54
CA GLY A 210 9.96 -10.84 -13.98
C GLY A 210 10.84 -12.09 -13.91
N TYR A 211 10.35 -13.19 -13.33
CA TYR A 211 11.08 -14.46 -13.31
C TYR A 211 10.72 -15.33 -14.52
N ARG A 212 11.71 -16.04 -15.07
CA ARG A 212 11.48 -17.05 -16.11
C ARG A 212 10.55 -18.13 -15.55
N GLY A 213 9.58 -18.62 -16.34
CA GLY A 213 8.63 -19.63 -15.86
C GLY A 213 7.55 -19.12 -14.90
N ALA A 214 7.54 -17.84 -14.51
CA ALA A 214 6.56 -17.31 -13.57
C ALA A 214 5.10 -17.48 -14.03
N ALA A 215 4.83 -17.45 -15.34
CA ALA A 215 3.50 -17.74 -15.87
C ALA A 215 3.07 -19.19 -15.66
N HIS A 216 4.02 -20.13 -15.79
CA HIS A 216 3.78 -21.55 -15.53
C HIS A 216 3.55 -21.81 -14.04
N LEU A 217 4.39 -21.25 -13.16
CA LEU A 217 4.21 -21.34 -11.71
C LEU A 217 2.84 -20.79 -11.28
N ARG A 218 2.47 -19.59 -11.73
CA ARG A 218 1.15 -19.01 -11.43
C ARG A 218 0.00 -19.90 -11.91
N ARG A 219 0.14 -20.55 -13.07
CA ARG A 219 -0.89 -21.47 -13.57
C ARG A 219 -1.07 -22.66 -12.62
N ARG A 220 0.03 -23.25 -12.15
CA ARG A 220 0.00 -24.35 -11.17
C ARG A 220 -0.60 -23.93 -9.83
N LEU A 221 -0.21 -22.76 -9.32
CA LEU A 221 -0.77 -22.21 -8.07
C LEU A 221 -2.28 -21.96 -8.16
N PHE A 222 -2.77 -21.54 -9.34
CA PHE A 222 -4.17 -21.19 -9.52
C PHE A 222 -5.04 -22.33 -10.05
N SER A 223 -4.45 -23.50 -10.35
CA SER A 223 -5.19 -24.70 -10.75
C SER A 223 -5.69 -25.55 -9.58
N THR A 224 -5.31 -25.20 -8.34
CA THR A 224 -5.76 -25.89 -7.12
C THR A 224 -6.42 -24.93 -6.14
N GLU A 225 -7.49 -25.36 -5.48
CA GLU A 225 -8.14 -24.65 -4.36
C GLU A 225 -7.56 -25.03 -2.99
N ASP A 226 -6.72 -26.06 -2.93
CA ASP A 226 -6.09 -26.55 -1.72
C ASP A 226 -4.82 -25.73 -1.38
N PRO A 227 -4.77 -25.05 -0.21
CA PRO A 227 -3.59 -24.34 0.26
C PRO A 227 -2.34 -25.20 0.40
N GLU A 228 -2.48 -26.46 0.82
CA GLU A 228 -1.32 -27.35 1.00
C GLU A 228 -0.71 -27.71 -0.35
N ALA A 229 -1.54 -27.99 -1.37
CA ALA A 229 -1.06 -28.16 -2.75
C ALA A 229 -0.37 -26.89 -3.31
N MET A 230 -0.83 -25.69 -2.94
CA MET A 230 -0.14 -24.44 -3.30
C MET A 230 1.23 -24.33 -2.64
N ILE A 231 1.32 -24.67 -1.35
CA ILE A 231 2.58 -24.67 -0.58
C ILE A 231 3.57 -25.68 -1.18
N ALA A 232 3.14 -26.92 -1.41
CA ALA A 232 3.99 -27.95 -2.03
C ALA A 232 4.53 -27.51 -3.40
N THR A 233 3.71 -26.83 -4.21
CA THR A 233 4.14 -26.26 -5.50
C THR A 233 5.23 -25.20 -5.33
N LEU A 234 5.18 -24.39 -4.28
CA LEU A 234 6.18 -23.37 -3.99
C LEU A 234 7.47 -23.97 -3.41
N GLU A 235 7.36 -25.02 -2.60
CA GLU A 235 8.51 -25.75 -2.06
C GLU A 235 9.29 -26.47 -3.18
N GLU A 236 8.58 -27.14 -4.08
CA GLU A 236 9.18 -27.74 -5.29
C GLU A 236 9.87 -26.68 -6.15
N ALA A 237 9.21 -25.53 -6.37
CA ALA A 237 9.78 -24.44 -7.15
C ALA A 237 11.04 -23.87 -6.47
N ALA A 238 11.04 -23.70 -5.15
CA ALA A 238 12.19 -23.22 -4.40
C ALA A 238 13.38 -24.21 -4.49
N ALA A 239 13.11 -25.51 -4.39
CA ALA A 239 14.14 -26.55 -4.50
C ALA A 239 14.76 -26.65 -5.90
N ALA A 240 13.99 -26.36 -6.96
CA ALA A 240 14.46 -26.36 -8.34
C ALA A 240 15.41 -25.18 -8.68
N GLY A 241 15.57 -24.20 -7.78
CA GLY A 241 16.47 -23.07 -7.96
C GLY A 241 15.91 -21.94 -8.84
N ASP A 242 16.67 -20.84 -8.96
CA ASP A 242 16.26 -19.65 -9.69
C ASP A 242 16.21 -19.94 -11.21
N PRO A 243 15.03 -19.88 -11.86
CA PRO A 243 14.92 -20.15 -13.29
C PRO A 243 15.63 -19.10 -14.17
N ARG A 244 16.18 -18.01 -13.59
CA ARG A 244 17.03 -17.02 -14.28
C ARG A 244 18.48 -17.47 -14.41
N VAL A 245 18.96 -18.38 -13.56
CA VAL A 245 20.32 -18.92 -13.61
C VAL A 245 20.27 -20.22 -14.42
N PRO A 246 20.98 -20.33 -15.57
CA PRO A 246 21.13 -21.61 -16.24
C PRO A 246 21.75 -22.61 -15.25
N ASP A 247 21.27 -23.84 -15.27
CA ASP A 247 21.91 -24.92 -14.54
C ASP A 247 23.36 -25.06 -15.04
N GLU A 248 24.34 -24.66 -14.22
CA GLU A 248 25.76 -24.76 -14.58
C GLU A 248 26.19 -26.24 -14.74
N SER A 249 25.44 -27.19 -14.18
CA SER A 249 25.67 -28.62 -14.40
C SER A 249 25.20 -29.12 -15.78
N ALA A 250 24.49 -28.27 -16.55
CA ALA A 250 24.04 -28.55 -17.91
C ALA A 250 24.92 -27.89 -19.00
N LEU A 251 25.98 -27.17 -18.62
CA LEU A 251 26.97 -26.69 -19.58
C LEU A 251 27.88 -27.86 -19.98
N PRO A 252 28.04 -28.16 -21.29
CA PRO A 252 29.02 -29.16 -21.71
C PRO A 252 30.39 -28.73 -21.19
N PRO A 253 31.25 -29.68 -20.76
CA PRO A 253 32.59 -29.34 -20.30
C PRO A 253 33.26 -28.50 -21.38
N VAL A 254 33.80 -27.34 -20.97
CA VAL A 254 34.58 -26.48 -21.85
C VAL A 254 35.77 -27.34 -22.29
N GLY A 255 35.71 -27.83 -23.53
CA GLY A 255 36.78 -28.63 -24.10
C GLY A 255 38.05 -27.78 -24.15
N GLU A 256 39.11 -28.28 -23.52
CA GLU A 256 40.45 -27.82 -23.83
C GLU A 256 40.75 -28.22 -25.29
N GLY A 257 40.90 -27.22 -26.15
CA GLY A 257 41.25 -27.36 -27.56
C GLY A 257 41.79 -26.06 -28.12
#